data_AF-A0AA35YM09-F1
#
_entry.id   AF-A0AA35YM09-F1
#
_cell.length_a   1.000
_cell.length_b   1.000
_cell.length_c   1.000
_cell.angle_alpha   90.00
_cell.angle_beta   90.00
_cell.angle_gamma   90.00
#
_symmetry.space_group_name_H-M   'P 1'
#
loop_
_entity.id
_entity.type
_entity.pdbx_description
1 polymer ?
#
loop_
_entity_poly.entity_id
_entity_poly.type
_entity_poly.pdbx_seq_one_letter_code
_entity_poly.pdbx_strand_id
1 'polypeptide(L)'
;MSTRYQFSRWLAAMVVVLWMIVKPGSSQSNDSSNTVDMPIRSFCGPVDVMSPTVFFTNLNSTFASLRKELSRKGVYFARSNNLGNADSVYGTTQCRRYLSTAKCLSCFDIGVSILTARCTTQNGAYVILDDCFIR
;
A
#
# COMPACT_ATOMS: atom_id res chain seq x y z
N MET A 1 54.44 -36.95 -11.38
CA MET A 1 53.65 -36.67 -10.17
C MET A 1 53.37 -35.17 -9.91
N SER A 2 53.81 -34.23 -10.76
CA SER A 2 53.74 -32.77 -10.46
C SER A 2 52.61 -32.03 -11.19
N THR A 3 52.19 -32.49 -12.37
CA THR A 3 51.21 -31.81 -13.23
C THR A 3 49.78 -31.88 -12.70
N ARG A 4 49.42 -32.95 -11.98
CA ARG A 4 48.09 -33.12 -11.35
C ARG A 4 47.88 -32.20 -10.15
N TYR A 5 48.95 -31.89 -9.42
CA TYR A 5 48.94 -30.95 -8.29
C TYR A 5 48.76 -29.50 -8.76
N GLN A 6 49.39 -29.11 -9.87
CA GLN A 6 49.18 -27.78 -10.43
C GLN A 6 47.75 -27.59 -10.94
N PHE A 7 47.18 -28.57 -11.67
CA PHE A 7 45.81 -28.50 -12.17
C PHE A 7 44.77 -28.38 -11.04
N SER A 8 45.00 -29.10 -9.93
CA SER A 8 44.20 -29.02 -8.70
C SER A 8 44.26 -27.62 -8.06
N ARG A 9 45.43 -26.98 -8.02
CA ARG A 9 45.58 -25.61 -7.50
C ARG A 9 44.86 -24.57 -8.37
N TRP A 10 44.89 -24.74 -9.68
CA TRP A 10 44.17 -23.87 -10.62
C TRP A 10 42.65 -24.02 -10.49
N LEU A 11 42.15 -25.25 -10.35
CA LEU A 11 40.73 -25.51 -10.09
C LEU A 11 40.28 -24.89 -8.77
N ALA A 12 41.07 -25.04 -7.70
CA ALA A 12 40.77 -24.43 -6.40
C ALA A 12 40.72 -22.89 -6.50
N ALA A 13 41.65 -22.26 -7.23
CA ALA A 13 41.64 -20.82 -7.44
C ALA A 13 40.39 -20.35 -8.20
N MET A 14 39.96 -21.08 -9.24
CA MET A 14 38.74 -20.75 -10.00
C MET A 14 37.47 -20.85 -9.15
N VAL A 15 37.38 -21.84 -8.25
CA VAL A 15 36.24 -21.99 -7.33
C VAL A 15 36.17 -20.84 -6.33
N VAL A 16 37.32 -20.38 -5.79
CA VAL A 16 37.39 -19.22 -4.89
C VAL A 16 36.98 -17.94 -5.61
N VAL A 17 37.44 -17.75 -6.86
CA VAL A 17 37.05 -16.59 -7.68
C VAL A 17 35.55 -16.61 -7.99
N LEU A 18 34.96 -17.77 -8.31
CA LEU A 18 33.51 -17.89 -8.49
C LEU A 18 32.73 -17.53 -7.21
N TRP A 19 33.19 -18.00 -6.05
CA TRP A 19 32.58 -17.66 -4.75
C TRP A 19 32.67 -16.17 -4.42
N MET A 20 33.73 -15.49 -4.86
CA MET A 20 33.91 -14.03 -4.68
C MET A 20 33.02 -13.21 -5.64
N ILE A 21 32.68 -13.74 -6.82
CA ILE A 21 31.85 -13.05 -7.82
C ILE A 21 30.35 -13.20 -7.49
N VAL A 22 29.95 -14.32 -6.88
CA VAL A 22 28.58 -14.52 -6.41
C VAL A 22 28.38 -13.69 -5.15
N LYS A 23 27.93 -12.44 -5.31
CA LYS A 23 27.33 -11.72 -4.19
C LYS A 23 26.14 -12.54 -3.68
N PRO A 24 26.11 -12.98 -2.41
CA PRO A 24 24.90 -13.55 -1.87
C PRO A 24 23.81 -12.48 -1.99
N GLY A 25 22.83 -12.74 -2.85
CA GLY A 25 21.63 -11.92 -2.90
C GLY A 25 20.91 -12.14 -1.58
N SER A 26 20.95 -11.15 -0.70
CA SER A 26 20.09 -11.13 0.47
C SER A 26 18.66 -11.08 -0.05
N SER A 27 17.89 -12.15 0.14
CA SER A 27 16.44 -12.05 0.09
C SER A 27 16.04 -10.97 1.09
N GLN A 28 15.23 -10.00 0.68
CA GLN A 28 14.61 -9.07 1.63
C GLN A 28 13.88 -9.90 2.69
N SER A 29 14.10 -9.58 3.95
CA SER A 29 13.38 -10.18 5.06
C SER A 29 11.89 -9.84 4.88
N ASN A 30 11.05 -10.88 4.95
CA ASN A 30 9.60 -10.72 4.96
C ASN A 30 9.19 -10.25 6.36
N ASP A 31 9.68 -9.07 6.75
CA ASP A 31 9.37 -8.45 8.01
C ASP A 31 7.99 -7.80 7.87
N SER A 32 7.01 -8.33 8.59
CA SER A 32 5.62 -7.85 8.56
C SER A 32 5.44 -6.57 9.39
N SER A 33 6.44 -5.68 9.40
CA SER A 33 6.45 -4.44 10.17
C SER A 33 7.08 -3.29 9.37
N ASN A 34 6.19 -2.43 8.85
CA ASN A 34 6.36 -0.97 8.64
C ASN A 34 7.30 -0.43 7.54
N THR A 35 7.13 -0.91 6.30
CA THR A 35 7.37 -0.07 5.10
C THR A 35 6.14 0.13 4.22
N VAL A 36 5.12 -0.74 4.35
CA VAL A 36 3.85 -0.68 3.61
C VAL A 36 2.93 0.46 4.08
N ASP A 37 3.17 1.00 5.28
CA ASP A 37 2.38 2.09 5.87
C ASP A 37 2.82 3.49 5.42
N MET A 38 3.95 3.59 4.73
CA MET A 38 4.44 4.88 4.24
C MET A 38 3.70 5.22 2.93
N PRO A 39 2.92 6.31 2.90
CA PRO A 39 2.25 6.68 1.67
C PRO A 39 3.30 7.09 0.62
N ILE A 40 3.25 6.46 -0.56
CA ILE A 40 4.00 6.91 -1.74
C ILE A 40 3.67 8.37 -2.01
N ARG A 41 2.38 8.70 -1.90
CA ARG A 41 1.90 10.07 -2.01
C ARG A 41 0.57 10.24 -1.26
N SER A 42 0.40 11.35 -0.57
CA SER A 42 -0.88 11.81 -0.04
C SER A 42 -1.13 13.26 -0.43
N PHE A 43 -2.39 13.65 -0.55
CA PHE A 43 -2.77 15.02 -0.88
C PHE A 43 -4.08 15.37 -0.16
N CYS A 44 -4.13 16.60 0.38
CA CYS A 44 -5.35 17.23 0.87
C CYS A 44 -5.68 18.39 -0.07
N GLY A 45 -6.95 18.56 -0.42
CA GLY A 45 -7.42 19.64 -1.29
C GLY A 45 -7.20 21.03 -0.68
N PRO A 46 -7.23 22.10 -1.48
CA PRO A 46 -7.04 23.45 -0.95
C PRO A 46 -8.33 24.06 -0.35
N VAL A 47 -9.46 23.37 -0.47
CA VAL A 47 -10.78 23.89 -0.07
C VAL A 47 -11.24 23.18 1.19
N ASP A 48 -11.63 23.96 2.19
CA ASP A 48 -12.20 23.45 3.43
C ASP A 48 -13.69 23.08 3.26
N VAL A 49 -14.16 22.22 4.15
CA VAL A 49 -15.55 21.77 4.23
C VAL A 49 -16.49 22.91 4.66
N MET A 50 -17.69 22.96 4.09
CA MET A 50 -18.68 23.99 4.43
C MET A 50 -19.38 23.70 5.76
N SER A 51 -19.70 22.43 6.00
CA SER A 51 -20.39 21.91 7.19
C SER A 51 -19.61 20.72 7.76
N PRO A 52 -18.55 20.97 8.58
CA PRO A 52 -17.64 19.92 9.04
C PRO A 52 -18.34 18.69 9.64
N THR A 53 -19.31 18.88 10.53
CA THR A 53 -20.02 17.78 11.18
C THR A 53 -20.77 16.90 10.17
N VAL A 54 -21.42 17.52 9.18
CA VAL A 54 -22.19 16.80 8.15
C VAL A 54 -21.25 16.09 7.20
N PHE A 55 -20.22 16.78 6.72
CA PHE A 55 -19.21 16.21 5.85
C PHE A 55 -18.53 14.99 6.48
N PHE A 56 -18.03 15.09 7.72
CA PHE A 56 -17.35 13.96 8.38
C PHE A 56 -18.28 12.79 8.68
N THR A 57 -19.57 13.05 8.93
CA THR A 57 -20.58 12.00 9.06
C THR A 57 -20.76 11.26 7.73
N ASN A 58 -20.93 12.00 6.63
CA ASN A 58 -21.08 11.45 5.29
C ASN A 58 -19.81 10.71 4.83
N LEU A 59 -18.62 11.23 5.19
CA LEU A 59 -17.32 10.64 4.90
C LEU A 59 -17.15 9.29 5.60
N ASN A 60 -17.42 9.22 6.91
CA ASN A 60 -17.30 7.97 7.68
C ASN A 60 -18.27 6.90 7.16
N SER A 61 -19.49 7.30 6.80
CA SER A 61 -20.48 6.42 6.17
C SER A 61 -20.01 5.90 4.79
N THR A 62 -19.38 6.76 3.99
CA THR A 62 -18.80 6.40 2.70
C THR A 62 -17.64 5.42 2.87
N PHE A 63 -16.72 5.67 3.81
CA PHE A 63 -15.63 4.74 4.10
C PHE A 63 -16.12 3.38 4.60
N ALA A 64 -17.11 3.35 5.49
CA ALA A 64 -17.72 2.09 5.95
C ALA A 64 -18.33 1.29 4.78
N SER A 65 -18.99 1.97 3.85
CA SER A 65 -19.59 1.35 2.66
C SER A 65 -18.53 0.80 1.69
N LEU A 66 -17.47 1.57 1.42
CA LEU A 66 -16.34 1.11 0.61
C LEU A 66 -15.68 -0.12 1.22
N ARG A 67 -15.44 -0.10 2.53
CA ARG A 67 -14.84 -1.21 3.27
C ARG A 67 -15.70 -2.48 3.18
N LYS A 68 -17.01 -2.33 3.30
CA LYS A 68 -17.98 -3.43 3.15
C LYS A 68 -17.91 -4.03 1.76
N GLU A 69 -17.88 -3.21 0.71
CA GLU A 69 -17.75 -3.73 -0.67
C GLU A 69 -16.42 -4.45 -0.89
N LEU A 70 -15.30 -3.91 -0.40
CA LEU A 70 -13.99 -4.56 -0.48
C LEU A 70 -13.92 -5.88 0.29
N SER A 71 -14.75 -6.09 1.32
CA SER A 71 -14.79 -7.37 2.05
C SER A 71 -15.38 -8.53 1.24
N ARG A 72 -16.02 -8.24 0.11
CA ARG A 72 -16.53 -9.27 -0.79
C ARG A 72 -15.36 -9.94 -1.52
N LYS A 73 -15.40 -11.28 -1.59
CA LYS A 73 -14.37 -12.06 -2.27
C LYS A 73 -14.24 -11.63 -3.73
N GLY A 74 -13.00 -11.36 -4.16
CA GLY A 74 -12.68 -10.99 -5.54
C GLY A 74 -12.99 -9.53 -5.92
N VAL A 75 -13.39 -8.69 -4.97
CA VAL A 75 -13.57 -7.25 -5.18
C VAL A 75 -12.28 -6.51 -4.86
N TYR A 76 -11.77 -5.77 -5.84
CA TYR A 76 -10.54 -4.97 -5.73
C TYR A 76 -10.77 -3.49 -6.01
N PHE A 77 -11.99 -3.13 -6.41
CA PHE A 77 -12.37 -1.76 -6.73
C PHE A 77 -13.77 -1.53 -6.19
N ALA A 78 -13.95 -0.44 -5.46
CA ALA A 78 -15.24 -0.06 -4.90
C ALA A 78 -15.46 1.44 -5.06
N ARG A 79 -16.73 1.81 -5.19
CA ARG A 79 -17.19 3.20 -5.20
C ARG A 79 -18.37 3.31 -4.25
N SER A 80 -18.44 4.43 -3.55
CA SER A 80 -19.56 4.74 -2.67
C SER A 80 -19.74 6.25 -2.66
N ASN A 81 -20.93 6.69 -2.28
CA ASN A 81 -21.22 8.08 -2.05
C ASN A 81 -22.23 8.19 -0.92
N ASN A 82 -22.22 9.35 -0.27
CA ASN A 82 -23.29 9.77 0.61
C ASN A 82 -23.67 11.18 0.20
N LEU A 83 -24.84 11.30 -0.41
CA LEU A 83 -25.38 12.54 -0.98
C LEU A 83 -26.26 13.29 0.03
N GLY A 84 -26.01 13.11 1.33
CA GLY A 84 -26.69 13.84 2.39
C GLY A 84 -26.57 15.37 2.23
N ASN A 85 -27.51 16.09 2.82
CA ASN A 85 -27.68 17.53 2.64
C ASN A 85 -26.38 18.33 2.88
N ALA A 86 -26.22 19.44 2.16
CA ALA A 86 -25.14 20.45 2.21
C ALA A 86 -23.71 19.99 1.84
N ASP A 87 -23.26 18.78 2.21
CA ASP A 87 -21.90 18.30 1.94
C ASP A 87 -21.89 16.83 1.49
N SER A 88 -22.06 16.62 0.18
CA SER A 88 -22.00 15.30 -0.43
C SER A 88 -20.57 14.77 -0.49
N VAL A 89 -20.39 13.49 -0.19
CA VAL A 89 -19.10 12.80 -0.28
C VAL A 89 -19.14 11.74 -1.36
N TYR A 90 -18.09 11.70 -2.18
CA TYR A 90 -17.83 10.63 -3.15
C TYR A 90 -16.52 9.97 -2.78
N GLY A 91 -16.51 8.65 -2.70
CA GLY A 91 -15.34 7.88 -2.34
C GLY A 91 -15.08 6.75 -3.32
N THR A 92 -13.81 6.52 -3.61
CA THR A 92 -13.34 5.42 -4.44
C THR A 92 -12.12 4.77 -3.81
N THR A 93 -12.00 3.47 -4.00
CA THR A 93 -10.81 2.72 -3.57
C THR A 93 -10.46 1.64 -4.59
N GLN A 94 -9.17 1.42 -4.76
CA GLN A 94 -8.64 0.37 -5.61
C GLN A 94 -7.46 -0.33 -4.91
N CYS A 95 -7.56 -1.64 -4.77
CA CYS A 95 -6.47 -2.52 -4.35
C CYS A 95 -5.83 -3.18 -5.58
N ARG A 96 -4.58 -3.61 -5.43
CA ARG A 96 -3.95 -4.47 -6.44
C ARG A 96 -4.62 -5.86 -6.48
N ARG A 97 -4.83 -6.38 -7.70
CA ARG A 97 -5.59 -7.62 -7.94
C ARG A 97 -4.94 -8.89 -7.39
N TYR A 98 -3.63 -8.88 -7.11
CA TYR A 98 -2.93 -10.05 -6.54
C TYR A 98 -3.11 -10.19 -5.03
N LEU A 99 -3.70 -9.20 -4.36
CA LEU A 99 -3.85 -9.22 -2.92
C LEU A 99 -4.95 -10.20 -2.47
N SER A 100 -4.79 -10.74 -1.27
CA SER A 100 -5.92 -11.35 -0.57
C SER A 100 -6.90 -10.27 -0.13
N THR A 101 -8.17 -10.64 0.08
CA THR A 101 -9.19 -9.72 0.62
C THR A 101 -8.72 -9.08 1.94
N ALA A 102 -8.08 -9.85 2.82
CA ALA A 102 -7.54 -9.33 4.08
C ALA A 102 -6.47 -8.25 3.88
N LYS A 103 -5.51 -8.46 2.96
CA LYS A 103 -4.47 -7.46 2.66
C LYS A 103 -5.06 -6.19 2.02
N CYS A 104 -6.04 -6.34 1.14
CA CYS A 104 -6.76 -5.21 0.55
C CYS A 104 -7.48 -4.37 1.61
N LEU A 105 -8.20 -5.02 2.55
CA LEU A 105 -8.87 -4.33 3.65
C LEU A 105 -7.88 -3.64 4.59
N SER A 106 -6.76 -4.30 4.90
CA SER A 106 -5.70 -3.72 5.72
C SER A 106 -5.13 -2.45 5.08
N CYS A 107 -4.81 -2.48 3.79
CA CYS A 107 -4.32 -1.30 3.08
C CYS A 107 -5.36 -0.17 3.06
N PHE A 108 -6.63 -0.52 2.85
CA PHE A 108 -7.73 0.45 2.91
C PHE A 108 -7.80 1.14 4.29
N ASP A 109 -7.73 0.38 5.38
CA ASP A 109 -7.80 0.92 6.74
C ASP A 109 -6.60 1.84 7.06
N ILE A 110 -5.39 1.43 6.63
CA ILE A 110 -4.18 2.26 6.75
C ILE A 110 -4.36 3.57 5.98
N GLY A 111 -4.82 3.51 4.73
CA GLY A 111 -5.02 4.69 3.92
C GLY A 111 -6.09 5.63 4.48
N VAL A 112 -7.20 5.10 5.00
CA VAL A 112 -8.23 5.89 5.71
C VAL A 112 -7.62 6.59 6.93
N SER A 113 -6.82 5.87 7.74
CA SER A 113 -6.13 6.45 8.90
C SER A 113 -5.18 7.59 8.52
N ILE A 114 -4.42 7.43 7.43
CA ILE A 114 -3.54 8.49 6.92
C ILE A 114 -4.34 9.71 6.49
N LEU A 115 -5.44 9.52 5.76
CA LEU A 115 -6.29 10.61 5.28
C LEU A 115 -6.94 11.39 6.43
N THR A 116 -7.50 10.69 7.42
CA THR A 116 -8.15 11.34 8.58
C THR A 116 -7.16 12.03 9.50
N ALA A 117 -5.93 11.53 9.61
CA ALA A 117 -4.88 12.17 10.39
C ALA A 117 -4.28 13.41 9.71
N ARG A 118 -4.17 13.41 8.36
CA ARG A 118 -3.52 14.49 7.61
C ARG A 118 -4.48 15.57 7.11
N CYS A 119 -5.69 15.18 6.71
CA CYS A 119 -6.66 16.07 6.08
C CYS A 119 -7.86 16.28 7.01
N THR A 120 -7.73 17.24 7.94
CA THR A 120 -8.69 17.43 9.04
C THR A 120 -9.77 18.47 8.75
N THR A 121 -9.61 19.30 7.72
CA THR A 121 -10.58 20.35 7.37
C THR A 121 -10.95 20.36 5.88
N GLN A 122 -10.19 19.66 5.05
CA GLN A 122 -10.32 19.71 3.59
C GLN A 122 -11.48 18.85 3.09
N ASN A 123 -12.19 19.33 2.07
CA ASN A 123 -13.35 18.65 1.48
C ASN A 123 -12.99 17.54 0.46
N GLY A 124 -11.70 17.30 0.25
CA GLY A 124 -11.21 16.27 -0.66
C GLY A 124 -9.79 15.89 -0.33
N ALA A 125 -9.47 14.61 -0.52
CA ALA A 125 -8.15 14.07 -0.30
C ALA A 125 -7.90 12.82 -1.14
N TYR A 126 -6.64 12.38 -1.25
CA TYR A 126 -6.33 11.04 -1.71
C TYR A 126 -5.00 10.56 -1.14
N VAL A 127 -4.84 9.24 -1.10
CA VAL A 127 -3.59 8.58 -0.71
C VAL A 127 -3.29 7.43 -1.66
N ILE A 128 -2.03 7.33 -2.05
CA ILE A 128 -1.46 6.24 -2.83
C ILE A 128 -0.49 5.50 -1.91
N LEU A 129 -0.80 4.24 -1.63
CA LEU A 129 0.05 3.28 -0.95
C LEU A 129 0.56 2.26 -1.98
N ASP A 130 1.52 1.42 -1.59
CA ASP A 130 2.02 0.37 -2.48
C ASP A 130 0.90 -0.55 -2.96
N ASP A 131 -0.01 -0.93 -2.07
CA ASP A 131 -1.00 -1.97 -2.31
C ASP A 131 -2.41 -1.44 -2.64
N CYS A 132 -2.68 -0.15 -2.42
CA CYS A 132 -3.98 0.45 -2.69
C CYS A 132 -3.95 1.97 -2.92
N PHE A 133 -5.03 2.47 -3.51
CA PHE A 133 -5.32 3.88 -3.74
C PHE A 133 -6.70 4.21 -3.17
N ILE A 134 -6.82 5.33 -2.46
CA ILE A 134 -8.07 5.83 -1.89
C ILE A 134 -8.21 7.31 -2.23
N ARG A 135 -9.41 7.71 -2.64
CA ARG A 135 -9.78 9.11 -2.91
C ARG A 135 -11.20 9.35 -2.45
#